data_AF-A0A1D2U117-F1
#
_entry.id   AF-A0A1D2U117-F1
#
_cell.length_a   1.000
_cell.length_b   1.000
_cell.length_c   1.000
_cell.angle_alpha   90.00
_cell.angle_beta   90.00
_cell.angle_gamma   90.00
#
_symmetry.space_group_name_H-M   'P 1'
#
loop_
_entity.id
_entity.type
_entity.pdbx_description
1 polymer ?
#
loop_
_entity_poly.entity_id
_entity_poly.type
_entity_poly.pdbx_seq_one_letter_code
_entity_poly.pdbx_strand_id
1 'polypeptide(L)'
;MLKRNGEPCERPGVLNLNRGETEAFNEAYEAIQDEIHGLERLKQNVKDMAADPTIFTIPGGPEAGSVLHIPNVPVDRWQICSPLLKLRESQIFLCERSIQGTKEFAVIEKFKSDSPYAQANGNAEVLMAGGDPALLVEQYAAGAQRTLRTMASNLAAKAHKIVWQRYASTSPSRVILAIADRCVAAASLDASQSHQAIRVRGTPRSHCRNSSVSGRFDFFP
;
A
#
# COMPACT_ATOMS: atom_id res chain seq x y z
N MET A 1 -4.65 -18.45 34.49
CA MET A 1 -5.95 -19.09 34.83
C MET A 1 -6.56 -19.66 33.55
N LEU A 2 -6.71 -20.98 33.49
CA LEU A 2 -7.29 -21.74 32.35
C LEU A 2 -8.80 -21.94 32.56
N LYS A 3 -9.60 -21.93 31.49
CA LYS A 3 -10.97 -22.48 31.51
C LYS A 3 -10.95 -23.95 31.07
N ARG A 4 -11.96 -24.68 31.54
CA ARG A 4 -12.04 -26.15 31.65
C ARG A 4 -12.06 -26.97 30.34
N ASN A 5 -11.92 -26.37 29.16
CA ASN A 5 -12.10 -27.06 27.86
C ASN A 5 -10.93 -26.96 26.86
N GLY A 6 -9.71 -26.57 27.29
CA GLY A 6 -8.50 -26.85 26.50
C GLY A 6 -8.35 -26.19 25.13
N GLU A 7 -9.18 -25.22 24.73
CA GLU A 7 -8.97 -24.50 23.46
C GLU A 7 -8.08 -23.26 23.63
N PRO A 8 -7.11 -23.04 22.72
CA PRO A 8 -6.30 -21.84 22.70
C PRO A 8 -7.16 -20.62 22.34
N CYS A 9 -7.26 -19.69 23.27
CA CYS A 9 -7.92 -18.41 23.08
C CYS A 9 -6.99 -17.47 22.30
N GLU A 10 -6.98 -17.54 20.97
CA GLU A 10 -6.21 -16.61 20.13
C GLU A 10 -6.86 -16.39 18.76
N ARG A 11 -7.48 -15.20 18.56
CA ARG A 11 -7.28 -14.36 17.37
C ARG A 11 -7.43 -12.88 17.78
N PRO A 12 -6.38 -12.06 17.69
CA PRO A 12 -6.53 -10.62 17.79
C PRO A 12 -7.11 -10.09 16.47
N GLY A 13 -8.23 -9.37 16.54
CA GLY A 13 -8.69 -8.50 15.44
C GLY A 13 -10.03 -8.81 14.78
N VAL A 14 -10.80 -9.79 15.24
CA VAL A 14 -12.17 -9.99 14.74
C VAL A 14 -13.13 -9.77 15.90
N LEU A 15 -13.93 -8.70 15.83
CA LEU A 15 -15.08 -8.52 16.71
C LEU A 15 -15.85 -9.86 16.74
N ASN A 16 -16.09 -10.43 17.92
CA ASN A 16 -16.89 -11.66 18.06
C ASN A 16 -18.35 -11.35 17.69
N LEU A 17 -18.65 -11.28 16.39
CA LEU A 17 -19.97 -10.98 15.87
C LEU A 17 -20.91 -12.13 16.22
N ASN A 18 -22.13 -11.80 16.64
CA ASN A 18 -23.20 -12.78 16.79
C ASN A 18 -23.70 -13.23 15.41
N ARG A 19 -24.54 -14.27 15.36
CA ARG A 19 -25.00 -14.84 14.10
C ARG A 19 -25.61 -13.81 13.14
N GLY A 20 -26.51 -12.95 13.62
CA GLY A 20 -27.16 -11.93 12.79
C GLY A 20 -26.18 -10.85 12.31
N GLU A 21 -25.21 -10.47 13.15
CA GLU A 21 -24.12 -9.56 12.77
C GLU A 21 -23.19 -10.20 11.73
N THR A 22 -22.91 -11.50 11.82
CA THR A 22 -22.11 -12.23 10.82
C THR A 22 -22.83 -12.30 9.48
N GLU A 23 -24.14 -12.55 9.47
CA GLU A 23 -24.96 -12.55 8.26
C GLU A 23 -24.93 -11.15 7.61
N ALA A 24 -25.17 -10.08 8.38
CA ALA A 24 -25.08 -8.71 7.89
C ALA A 24 -23.68 -8.31 7.39
N PHE A 25 -22.64 -8.78 8.07
CA PHE A 25 -21.26 -8.57 7.66
C PHE A 25 -20.97 -9.23 6.31
N ASN A 26 -21.29 -10.51 6.17
CA ASN A 26 -21.02 -11.27 4.95
C ASN A 26 -21.72 -10.66 3.75
N GLU A 27 -23.00 -10.31 3.90
CA GLU A 27 -23.77 -9.73 2.81
C GLU A 27 -23.21 -8.37 2.33
N ALA A 28 -22.86 -7.49 3.28
CA ALA A 28 -22.28 -6.19 2.94
C ALA A 28 -20.85 -6.32 2.40
N TYR A 29 -20.09 -7.31 2.87
CA TYR A 29 -18.73 -7.57 2.41
C TYR A 29 -18.70 -8.19 1.00
N GLU A 30 -19.59 -9.15 0.71
CA GLU A 30 -19.73 -9.75 -0.63
C GLU A 30 -20.00 -8.67 -1.71
N ALA A 31 -20.76 -7.62 -1.37
CA ALA A 31 -21.06 -6.52 -2.28
C ALA A 31 -19.87 -5.58 -2.59
N ILE A 32 -18.76 -5.69 -1.87
CA ILE A 32 -17.55 -4.87 -2.05
C ILE A 32 -16.27 -5.70 -2.23
N GLN A 33 -16.38 -7.03 -2.20
CA GLN A 33 -15.25 -7.94 -2.09
C GLN A 33 -14.30 -7.83 -3.28
N ASP A 34 -14.85 -7.73 -4.49
CA ASP A 34 -14.04 -7.62 -5.72
C ASP A 34 -13.26 -6.31 -5.76
N GLU A 35 -13.86 -5.21 -5.31
CA GLU A 35 -13.18 -3.92 -5.20
C GLU A 35 -12.12 -3.91 -4.10
N ILE A 36 -12.34 -4.60 -2.97
CA ILE A 36 -11.30 -4.82 -1.94
C ILE A 36 -10.12 -5.58 -2.53
N HIS A 37 -10.34 -6.68 -3.25
CA HIS A 37 -9.25 -7.41 -3.91
C HIS A 37 -8.54 -6.57 -4.99
N GLY A 38 -9.28 -5.69 -5.68
CA GLY A 38 -8.69 -4.69 -6.57
C GLY A 38 -7.77 -3.73 -5.82
N LEU A 39 -8.23 -3.22 -4.67
CA LEU A 39 -7.49 -2.31 -3.82
C LEU A 39 -6.21 -2.95 -3.25
N GLU A 40 -6.27 -4.21 -2.82
CA GLU A 40 -5.12 -4.95 -2.31
C GLU A 40 -4.05 -5.20 -3.38
N ARG A 41 -4.46 -5.49 -4.61
CA ARG A 41 -3.54 -5.60 -5.75
C ARG A 41 -2.84 -4.27 -6.03
N LEU A 42 -3.60 -3.17 -6.04
CA LEU A 42 -3.03 -1.84 -6.26
C LEU A 42 -2.09 -1.44 -5.11
N LYS A 43 -2.47 -1.75 -3.87
CA LYS A 43 -1.61 -1.60 -2.69
C LYS A 43 -0.27 -2.31 -2.90
N GLN A 44 -0.29 -3.58 -3.32
CA GLN A 44 0.94 -4.34 -3.52
C GLN A 44 1.81 -3.72 -4.62
N ASN A 45 1.23 -3.31 -5.75
CA ASN A 45 1.96 -2.64 -6.81
C ASN A 45 2.64 -1.34 -6.32
N VAL A 46 1.96 -0.54 -5.48
CA VAL A 46 2.54 0.68 -4.90
C VAL A 46 3.68 0.36 -3.94
N LYS A 47 3.58 -0.73 -3.16
CA LYS A 47 4.67 -1.19 -2.28
C LYS A 47 5.89 -1.64 -3.08
N ASP A 48 5.67 -2.46 -4.10
CA ASP A 48 6.74 -3.00 -4.93
C ASP A 48 7.46 -1.87 -5.66
N MET A 49 6.71 -0.90 -6.19
CA MET A 49 7.25 0.33 -6.76
C MET A 49 8.06 1.13 -5.74
N ALA A 50 7.57 1.35 -4.51
CA ALA A 50 8.32 2.12 -3.53
C ALA A 50 9.59 1.42 -3.01
N ALA A 51 9.64 0.08 -3.11
CA ALA A 51 10.73 -0.74 -2.59
C ALA A 51 11.81 -1.06 -3.63
N ASP A 52 11.57 -0.84 -4.92
CA ASP A 52 12.49 -1.22 -5.98
C ASP A 52 13.64 -0.18 -6.14
N PRO A 53 14.88 -0.55 -5.78
CA PRO A 53 16.03 0.36 -5.88
C PRO A 53 16.46 0.61 -7.34
N THR A 54 15.96 -0.17 -8.30
CA THR A 54 16.38 -0.13 -9.70
C THR A 54 15.54 0.79 -10.57
N ILE A 55 14.40 1.29 -10.07
CA ILE A 55 13.52 2.24 -10.78
C ILE A 55 14.29 3.48 -11.26
N PHE A 56 15.34 3.85 -10.52
CA PHE A 56 16.16 5.04 -10.75
C PHE A 56 17.37 4.84 -11.66
N THR A 57 17.79 3.60 -11.90
CA THR A 57 19.16 3.33 -12.40
C THR A 57 19.23 2.74 -13.80
N ILE A 58 18.14 2.22 -14.38
CA ILE A 58 18.23 1.56 -15.69
C ILE A 58 16.96 1.84 -16.50
N PRO A 59 17.06 2.16 -17.81
CA PRO A 59 15.94 1.96 -18.73
C PRO A 59 15.52 0.48 -18.71
N GLY A 60 14.55 0.18 -17.86
CA GLY A 60 14.10 -1.18 -17.57
C GLY A 60 12.73 -1.43 -18.17
N GLY A 61 12.62 -2.48 -18.98
CA GLY A 61 11.34 -2.94 -19.55
C GLY A 61 11.21 -2.70 -21.05
N PRO A 62 10.19 -3.32 -21.68
CA PRO A 62 10.03 -3.33 -23.14
C PRO A 62 9.77 -1.94 -23.75
N GLU A 63 9.30 -0.98 -22.94
CA GLU A 63 9.01 0.39 -23.38
C GLU A 63 10.10 1.40 -22.99
N ALA A 64 11.15 0.97 -22.28
CA ALA A 64 12.21 1.87 -21.86
C ALA A 64 12.97 2.45 -23.06
N GLY A 65 13.25 3.75 -23.03
CA GLY A 65 13.82 4.48 -24.16
C GLY A 65 12.82 4.89 -25.24
N SER A 66 11.54 4.47 -25.14
CA SER A 66 10.50 4.97 -26.02
C SER A 66 10.16 6.43 -25.71
N VAL A 67 9.77 7.18 -26.74
CA VAL A 67 9.37 8.58 -26.61
C VAL A 67 7.86 8.66 -26.45
N LEU A 68 7.42 9.34 -25.38
CA LEU A 68 6.03 9.75 -25.19
C LEU A 68 5.83 11.15 -25.75
N HIS A 69 4.75 11.28 -26.53
CA HIS A 69 4.23 12.55 -27.00
C HIS A 69 2.98 12.88 -26.20
N ILE A 70 2.99 14.04 -25.56
CA ILE A 70 1.84 14.53 -24.80
C ILE A 70 1.10 15.55 -25.66
N PRO A 71 -0.16 15.27 -26.04
CA PRO A 71 -0.97 16.23 -26.79
C PRO A 71 -1.07 17.57 -26.05
N ASN A 72 -1.14 18.68 -26.79
CA ASN A 72 -1.32 20.04 -26.25
C ASN A 72 -0.18 20.62 -25.41
N VAL A 73 0.95 19.92 -25.29
CA VAL A 73 2.19 20.47 -24.71
C VAL A 73 3.21 20.68 -25.84
N PRO A 74 3.62 21.92 -26.16
CA PRO A 74 4.50 22.16 -27.29
C PRO A 74 5.90 21.56 -27.05
N VAL A 75 6.31 20.67 -27.96
CA VAL A 75 7.70 20.19 -28.16
C VAL A 75 8.27 19.26 -27.07
N ASP A 76 7.45 18.74 -26.17
CA ASP A 76 7.94 17.94 -25.04
C ASP A 76 7.96 16.43 -25.32
N ARG A 77 9.06 15.99 -25.92
CA ARG A 77 9.41 14.57 -26.07
C ARG A 77 9.95 14.05 -24.74
N TRP A 78 9.14 13.26 -24.05
CA TRP A 78 9.54 12.58 -22.82
C TRP A 78 10.08 11.20 -23.14
N GLN A 79 11.28 10.88 -22.67
CA GLN A 79 11.84 9.54 -22.80
C GLN A 79 11.44 8.70 -21.60
N ILE A 80 10.84 7.54 -21.82
CA ILE A 80 10.48 6.61 -20.73
C ILE A 80 11.76 6.06 -20.10
N CYS A 81 11.92 6.29 -18.80
CA CYS A 81 12.95 5.68 -17.97
C CYS A 81 12.47 4.30 -17.50
N SER A 82 11.34 4.26 -16.80
CA SER A 82 10.85 3.02 -16.19
C SER A 82 9.33 3.02 -16.03
N PRO A 83 8.66 1.85 -16.13
CA PRO A 83 7.27 1.71 -15.73
C PRO A 83 7.18 1.72 -14.20
N LEU A 84 6.27 2.53 -13.67
CA LEU A 84 6.02 2.64 -12.23
C LEU A 84 4.85 1.78 -11.78
N LEU A 85 3.71 1.89 -12.48
CA LEU A 85 2.48 1.14 -12.16
C LEU A 85 1.74 0.78 -13.42
N LYS A 86 1.22 -0.45 -13.48
CA LYS A 86 0.28 -0.88 -14.52
C LYS A 86 -1.13 -0.91 -13.95
N LEU A 87 -2.01 -0.10 -14.53
CA LEU A 87 -3.43 -0.06 -14.22
C LEU A 87 -4.21 -0.78 -15.33
N ARG A 88 -5.53 -0.93 -15.13
CA ARG A 88 -6.38 -1.67 -16.08
C ARG A 88 -6.46 -0.97 -17.44
N GLU A 89 -6.64 0.34 -17.44
CA GLU A 89 -6.85 1.17 -18.64
C GLU A 89 -5.73 2.17 -18.91
N SER A 90 -4.69 2.16 -18.08
CA SER A 90 -3.56 3.08 -18.18
C SER A 90 -2.29 2.48 -17.57
N GLN A 91 -1.17 3.15 -17.81
CA GLN A 91 0.13 2.79 -17.27
C GLN A 91 0.90 4.06 -16.89
N ILE A 92 1.54 4.01 -15.73
CA ILE A 92 2.28 5.11 -15.15
C ILE A 92 3.76 4.88 -15.41
N PHE A 93 4.45 5.92 -15.87
CA PHE A 93 5.87 5.89 -16.21
C PHE A 93 6.63 7.00 -15.49
N LEU A 94 7.86 6.71 -15.10
CA LEU A 94 8.88 7.72 -14.87
C LEU A 94 9.53 8.04 -16.22
N CYS A 95 9.57 9.31 -16.56
CA CYS A 95 10.17 9.79 -17.79
C CYS A 95 11.18 10.90 -17.52
N GLU A 96 12.09 11.11 -18.46
CA GLU A 96 13.03 12.22 -18.46
C GLU A 96 12.94 13.04 -19.74
N ARG A 97 13.33 14.31 -19.66
CA ARG A 97 13.63 15.17 -20.79
C ARG A 97 14.82 16.05 -20.48
N SER A 98 15.44 16.59 -21.51
CA SER A 98 16.54 17.55 -21.38
C SER A 98 16.05 18.95 -21.79
N ILE A 99 16.07 19.89 -20.84
CA ILE A 99 15.81 21.32 -21.11
C ILE A 99 17.09 22.10 -20.88
N GLN A 100 17.58 22.77 -21.93
CA GLN A 100 18.75 23.68 -21.84
C GLN A 100 19.98 23.03 -21.17
N GLY A 101 20.18 21.73 -21.39
CA GLY A 101 21.30 20.97 -20.81
C GLY A 101 21.05 20.41 -19.40
N THR A 102 19.89 20.68 -18.81
CA THR A 102 19.48 20.15 -17.50
C THR A 102 18.46 19.04 -17.68
N LYS A 103 18.60 17.95 -16.90
CA LYS A 103 17.60 16.89 -16.88
C LYS A 103 16.40 17.31 -16.03
N GLU A 104 15.21 17.06 -16.54
CA GLU A 104 13.96 17.13 -15.80
C GLU A 104 13.27 15.77 -15.89
N PHE A 105 12.61 15.39 -14.81
CA PHE A 105 11.88 14.14 -14.69
C PHE A 105 10.39 14.41 -14.49
N ALA A 106 9.56 13.46 -14.93
CA ALA A 106 8.12 13.52 -14.72
C ALA A 106 7.52 12.12 -14.52
N VAL A 107 6.44 12.08 -13.74
CA VAL A 107 5.54 10.94 -13.69
C VAL A 107 4.41 11.19 -14.67
N ILE A 108 4.29 10.32 -15.66
CA ILE A 108 3.33 10.44 -16.76
C ILE A 108 2.40 9.24 -16.77
N GLU A 109 1.10 9.49 -16.84
CA GLU A 109 0.10 8.47 -17.09
C GLU A 109 -0.17 8.37 -18.59
N LYS A 110 -0.04 7.17 -19.15
CA LYS A 110 -0.38 6.84 -20.54
C LYS A 110 -1.67 6.02 -20.53
N PHE A 111 -2.67 6.49 -21.24
CA PHE A 111 -3.95 5.81 -21.40
C PHE A 111 -3.93 4.92 -22.63
N LYS A 112 -4.72 3.85 -22.63
CA LYS A 112 -4.98 3.11 -23.87
C LYS A 112 -5.66 4.04 -24.88
N SER A 113 -5.19 4.01 -26.13
CA SER A 113 -5.64 4.94 -27.18
C SER A 113 -7.11 4.77 -27.56
N ASP A 114 -7.70 3.60 -27.29
CA ASP A 114 -9.12 3.29 -27.50
C ASP A 114 -10.01 3.65 -26.29
N SER A 115 -9.43 4.11 -25.18
CA SER A 115 -10.22 4.50 -24.01
C SER A 115 -11.03 5.77 -24.29
N PRO A 116 -12.26 5.89 -23.77
CA PRO A 116 -13.07 7.11 -23.93
C PRO A 116 -12.36 8.37 -23.42
N TYR A 117 -11.57 8.23 -22.35
CA TYR A 117 -10.77 9.32 -21.81
C TYR A 117 -9.69 9.76 -22.81
N ALA A 118 -8.94 8.83 -23.39
CA ALA A 118 -7.88 9.15 -24.34
C ALA A 118 -8.41 9.83 -25.60
N GLN A 119 -9.59 9.42 -26.08
CA GLN A 119 -10.24 10.04 -27.23
C GLN A 119 -10.66 11.49 -26.97
N ALA A 120 -11.01 11.83 -25.73
CA ALA A 120 -11.45 13.17 -25.36
C ALA A 120 -10.31 14.11 -24.95
N ASN A 121 -9.30 13.59 -24.24
CA ASN A 121 -8.29 14.42 -23.55
C ASN A 121 -6.85 14.20 -24.05
N GLY A 122 -6.62 13.15 -24.85
CA GLY A 122 -5.28 12.72 -25.24
C GLY A 122 -4.84 11.46 -24.50
N ASN A 123 -3.87 10.74 -25.09
CA ASN A 123 -3.42 9.43 -24.62
C ASN A 123 -2.34 9.49 -23.53
N ALA A 124 -1.95 10.68 -23.06
CA ALA A 124 -0.98 10.84 -21.99
C ALA A 124 -1.21 12.14 -21.20
N GLU A 125 -0.87 12.12 -19.91
CA GLU A 125 -1.01 13.24 -18.98
C GLU A 125 0.19 13.30 -18.02
N VAL A 126 0.77 14.49 -17.82
CA VAL A 126 1.81 14.71 -16.81
C VAL A 126 1.13 14.86 -15.44
N LEU A 127 1.42 13.94 -14.52
CA LEU A 127 0.87 14.01 -13.16
C LEU A 127 1.70 14.90 -12.24
N MET A 128 3.03 14.88 -12.42
CA MET A 128 3.98 15.69 -11.67
C MET A 128 5.33 15.73 -12.38
N ALA A 129 6.08 16.81 -12.18
CA ALA A 129 7.42 17.02 -12.73
C ALA A 129 8.37 17.62 -11.69
N GLY A 130 9.67 17.38 -11.85
CA GLY A 130 10.69 17.80 -10.89
C GLY A 130 12.11 17.42 -11.32
N GLY A 131 13.10 17.93 -10.58
CA GLY A 131 14.52 17.70 -10.89
C GLY A 131 15.12 16.43 -10.28
N ASP A 132 14.47 15.84 -9.28
CA ASP A 132 14.94 14.64 -8.58
C ASP A 132 13.95 13.48 -8.81
N PRO A 133 14.36 12.41 -9.52
CA PRO A 133 13.50 11.29 -9.80
C PRO A 133 13.16 10.48 -8.54
N ALA A 134 14.06 10.39 -7.56
CA ALA A 134 13.82 9.67 -6.31
C ALA A 134 12.72 10.34 -5.49
N LEU A 135 12.83 11.65 -5.32
CA LEU A 135 11.82 12.46 -4.65
C LEU A 135 10.47 12.41 -5.38
N LEU A 136 10.45 12.42 -6.72
CA LEU A 136 9.21 12.32 -7.50
C LEU A 136 8.48 11.00 -7.27
N VAL A 137 9.19 9.87 -7.30
CA VAL A 137 8.59 8.55 -7.06
C VAL A 137 8.08 8.43 -5.63
N GLU A 138 8.82 8.95 -4.65
CA GLU A 138 8.37 8.99 -3.25
C GLU A 138 7.08 9.82 -3.09
N GLN A 139 7.04 11.01 -3.67
CA GLN A 139 5.86 11.87 -3.63
C GLN A 139 4.66 11.23 -4.35
N TYR A 140 4.90 10.58 -5.49
CA TYR A 140 3.87 9.83 -6.20
C TYR A 140 3.34 8.66 -5.36
N ALA A 141 4.22 7.87 -4.74
CA ALA A 141 3.83 6.77 -3.85
C ALA A 141 2.99 7.27 -2.66
N ALA A 142 3.38 8.38 -2.03
CA ALA A 142 2.62 9.01 -0.96
C ALA A 142 1.26 9.56 -1.44
N GLY A 143 1.18 10.05 -2.69
CA GLY A 143 -0.07 10.42 -3.36
C GLY A 143 -0.97 9.20 -3.58
N ALA A 144 -0.44 8.13 -4.16
CA ALA A 144 -1.14 6.88 -4.41
C ALA A 144 -1.66 6.26 -3.11
N GLN A 145 -0.87 6.29 -2.02
CA GLN A 145 -1.31 5.84 -0.71
C GLN A 145 -2.53 6.62 -0.19
N ARG A 146 -2.56 7.95 -0.40
CA ARG A 146 -3.72 8.77 -0.03
C ARG A 146 -4.94 8.37 -0.86
N THR A 147 -4.79 8.15 -2.17
CA THR A 147 -5.86 7.66 -3.04
C THR A 147 -6.40 6.30 -2.58
N LEU A 148 -5.52 5.35 -2.22
CA LEU A 148 -5.92 4.05 -1.69
C LEU A 148 -6.78 4.18 -0.43
N ARG A 149 -6.39 5.04 0.51
CA ARG A 149 -7.18 5.30 1.72
C ARG A 149 -8.55 5.90 1.39
N THR A 150 -8.63 6.83 0.44
CA THR A 150 -9.91 7.40 -0.01
C THR A 150 -10.80 6.32 -0.64
N MET A 151 -10.24 5.43 -1.47
CA MET A 151 -10.98 4.30 -2.04
C MET A 151 -11.50 3.36 -0.96
N ALA A 152 -10.68 3.01 0.04
CA ALA A 152 -11.12 2.23 1.20
C ALA A 152 -12.28 2.89 1.96
N SER A 153 -12.21 4.19 2.22
CA SER A 153 -13.29 4.94 2.87
C SER A 153 -14.58 4.90 2.05
N ASN A 154 -14.48 5.02 0.71
CA ASN A 154 -15.64 4.91 -0.17
C ASN A 154 -16.26 3.51 -0.16
N LEU A 155 -15.45 2.45 -0.12
CA LEU A 155 -15.92 1.07 0.01
C LEU A 155 -16.61 0.82 1.36
N ALA A 156 -16.02 1.33 2.45
CA ALA A 156 -16.65 1.27 3.77
C ALA A 156 -18.01 1.98 3.76
N ALA A 157 -18.10 3.18 3.18
CA ALA A 157 -19.37 3.91 3.05
C ALA A 157 -20.41 3.15 2.20
N LYS A 158 -19.99 2.54 1.08
CA LYS A 158 -20.86 1.69 0.24
C LYS A 158 -21.42 0.53 1.06
N ALA A 159 -20.59 -0.14 1.85
CA ALA A 159 -21.00 -1.25 2.69
C ALA A 159 -21.90 -0.81 3.84
N HIS A 160 -21.59 0.31 4.49
CA HIS A 160 -22.41 0.90 5.55
C HIS A 160 -23.82 1.19 5.03
N LYS A 161 -23.96 1.68 3.80
CA LYS A 161 -25.26 1.91 3.17
C LYS A 161 -26.08 0.62 3.08
N ILE A 162 -25.47 -0.49 2.66
CA ILE A 162 -26.13 -1.81 2.57
C ILE A 162 -26.60 -2.27 3.96
N VAL A 163 -25.68 -2.21 4.93
CA VAL A 163 -25.96 -2.62 6.31
C VAL A 163 -27.11 -1.78 6.89
N TRP A 164 -27.09 -0.46 6.74
CA TRP A 164 -28.17 0.40 7.24
C TRP A 164 -29.50 0.16 6.54
N GLN A 165 -29.51 -0.12 5.23
CA GLN A 165 -30.75 -0.37 4.51
C GLN A 165 -31.48 -1.64 4.96
N ARG A 166 -30.74 -2.67 5.39
CA ARG A 166 -31.30 -4.00 5.68
C ARG A 166 -31.32 -4.38 7.16
N TYR A 167 -30.45 -3.77 7.97
CA TYR A 167 -30.22 -4.15 9.37
C TYR A 167 -30.32 -2.95 10.33
N ALA A 168 -31.00 -1.86 9.94
CA ALA A 168 -31.17 -0.67 10.80
C ALA A 168 -31.77 -0.99 12.18
N SER A 169 -32.69 -1.95 12.25
CA SER A 169 -33.39 -2.33 13.48
C SER A 169 -32.51 -3.07 14.50
N THR A 170 -31.34 -3.57 14.09
CA THR A 170 -30.46 -4.40 14.94
C THR A 170 -29.22 -3.67 15.46
N SER A 171 -29.18 -2.33 15.37
CA SER A 171 -28.03 -1.50 15.80
C SER A 171 -26.69 -2.00 15.22
N PRO A 172 -26.44 -1.81 13.91
CA PRO A 172 -25.38 -2.51 13.20
C PRO A 172 -23.94 -1.95 13.42
N SER A 173 -23.72 -1.16 14.46
CA SER A 173 -22.46 -0.44 14.69
C SER A 173 -21.22 -1.35 14.71
N ARG A 174 -21.33 -2.57 15.26
CA ARG A 174 -20.22 -3.53 15.31
C ARG A 174 -19.88 -4.10 13.93
N VAL A 175 -20.88 -4.31 13.09
CA VAL A 175 -20.70 -4.76 11.69
C VAL A 175 -20.03 -3.67 10.86
N ILE A 176 -20.50 -2.42 11.01
CA ILE A 176 -19.95 -1.23 10.37
C ILE A 176 -18.47 -1.04 10.70
N LEU A 177 -18.09 -1.19 11.98
CA LEU A 177 -16.70 -1.13 12.43
C LEU A 177 -15.86 -2.26 11.82
N ALA A 178 -16.36 -3.51 11.87
CA ALA A 178 -15.64 -4.65 11.31
C ALA A 178 -15.34 -4.48 9.80
N ILE A 179 -16.29 -3.93 9.04
CA ILE A 179 -16.10 -3.68 7.60
C ILE A 179 -15.12 -2.51 7.37
N ALA A 180 -15.23 -1.45 8.17
CA ALA A 180 -14.31 -0.31 8.08
C ALA A 180 -12.86 -0.76 8.34
N ASP A 181 -12.63 -1.57 9.37
CA ASP A 181 -11.30 -2.12 9.68
C ASP A 181 -10.73 -2.94 8.52
N ARG A 182 -11.57 -3.75 7.86
CA ARG A 182 -11.17 -4.50 6.66
C ARG A 182 -10.78 -3.60 5.50
N CYS A 183 -11.55 -2.54 5.25
CA CYS A 183 -11.24 -1.59 4.19
C CYS A 183 -9.93 -0.84 4.48
N VAL A 184 -9.72 -0.41 5.72
CA VAL A 184 -8.47 0.25 6.15
C VAL A 184 -7.27 -0.68 6.00
N ALA A 185 -7.39 -1.95 6.41
CA ALA A 185 -6.32 -2.94 6.25
C ALA A 185 -5.99 -3.20 4.76
N ALA A 186 -7.00 -3.16 3.88
CA ALA A 186 -6.80 -3.30 2.44
C ALA A 186 -5.98 -2.14 1.83
N ALA A 187 -6.10 -0.93 2.38
CA ALA A 187 -5.37 0.27 1.92
C ALA A 187 -4.06 0.58 2.67
N SER A 188 -3.82 -0.03 3.83
CA SER A 188 -2.63 0.28 4.64
C SER A 188 -1.35 -0.27 4.01
N LEU A 189 -0.37 0.63 3.77
CA LEU A 189 0.97 0.22 3.33
C LEU A 189 1.81 -0.31 4.50
N ASP A 190 1.48 0.06 5.73
CA ASP A 190 2.11 -0.52 6.89
C ASP A 190 1.81 -2.01 6.89
N ALA A 191 2.85 -2.82 7.04
CA ALA A 191 2.63 -4.22 7.26
C ALA A 191 1.78 -4.33 8.51
N SER A 192 0.53 -4.76 8.38
CA SER A 192 -0.11 -5.50 9.46
C SER A 192 0.65 -6.82 9.60
N GLN A 193 1.91 -6.73 10.05
CA GLN A 193 2.52 -7.79 10.83
C GLN A 193 1.61 -7.89 12.05
N SER A 194 0.71 -8.86 12.02
CA SER A 194 0.29 -9.51 13.26
C SER A 194 1.54 -9.70 14.11
N HIS A 195 1.65 -8.94 15.20
CA HIS A 195 2.76 -9.00 16.15
C HIS A 195 3.03 -10.47 16.53
N GLN A 196 4.05 -11.08 15.94
CA GLN A 196 4.73 -12.19 16.59
C GLN A 196 5.64 -11.56 17.63
N ALA A 197 5.10 -11.41 18.83
CA ALA A 197 5.87 -11.06 20.00
C ALA A 197 7.05 -12.03 20.12
N ILE A 198 8.23 -11.41 20.21
CA ILE A 198 9.51 -11.98 20.54
C ILE A 198 9.34 -12.99 21.68
N ARG A 199 9.49 -14.29 21.39
CA ARG A 199 9.77 -15.28 22.43
C ARG A 199 11.23 -15.16 22.82
N VAL A 200 11.54 -14.26 23.75
CA VAL A 200 12.73 -14.42 24.60
C VAL A 200 12.47 -15.66 25.44
N ARG A 201 13.00 -16.81 25.01
CA ARG A 201 13.10 -17.99 25.87
C ARG A 201 14.07 -17.66 26.98
N GLY A 202 13.52 -17.29 28.14
CA GLY A 202 14.23 -17.44 29.40
C GLY A 202 14.53 -18.92 29.63
N THR A 203 15.80 -19.29 29.59
CA THR A 203 16.30 -20.53 30.20
C THR A 203 16.62 -20.27 31.67
N PRO A 204 16.17 -21.13 32.60
CA PRO A 204 16.47 -20.96 34.01
C PRO A 204 17.77 -21.67 34.43
N ARG A 205 18.34 -21.12 35.51
CA ARG A 205 19.12 -21.77 36.58
C ARG A 205 20.57 -22.24 36.34
N SER A 206 21.47 -21.45 36.94
CA SER A 206 22.42 -21.82 38.01
C SER A 206 23.22 -23.13 37.89
N HIS A 207 24.55 -23.01 37.79
CA HIS A 207 25.48 -23.85 38.55
C HIS A 207 26.83 -23.16 38.80
N CYS A 208 27.35 -23.41 39.99
CA CYS A 208 28.54 -22.82 40.62
C CYS A 208 29.86 -23.31 40.01
N ARG A 209 30.90 -22.46 39.99
CA ARG A 209 32.16 -22.60 40.77
C ARG A 209 33.26 -21.67 40.23
N ASN A 210 33.89 -21.00 41.20
CA ASN A 210 35.30 -20.58 41.33
C ASN A 210 36.17 -20.45 40.07
N SER A 211 36.81 -19.28 39.93
CA SER A 211 38.25 -19.14 40.20
C SER A 211 38.66 -17.67 40.21
N SER A 212 39.28 -17.27 41.31
CA SER A 212 40.05 -16.06 41.54
C SER A 212 41.26 -15.96 40.61
N VAL A 213 41.50 -14.80 39.98
CA VAL A 213 42.86 -14.24 39.80
C VAL A 213 42.79 -12.71 39.85
N SER A 214 43.63 -12.18 40.74
CA SER A 214 43.97 -10.79 41.00
C SER A 214 44.78 -10.18 39.86
N GLY A 215 44.56 -8.90 39.55
CA GLY A 215 45.39 -8.15 38.60
C GLY A 215 45.07 -6.66 38.61
N ARG A 216 45.63 -5.94 39.59
CA ARG A 216 45.77 -4.47 39.61
C ARG A 216 46.44 -3.99 38.32
N PHE A 217 46.00 -2.84 37.78
CA PHE A 217 46.93 -1.85 37.25
C PHE A 217 46.37 -0.44 37.47
N ASP A 218 47.20 0.33 38.17
CA ASP A 218 46.94 1.66 38.69
C ASP A 218 46.97 2.73 37.59
N PHE A 219 46.24 3.80 37.89
CA PHE A 219 46.11 5.05 37.17
C PHE A 219 47.13 6.07 37.72
N PHE A 220 47.42 7.10 36.90
CA PHE A 220 48.06 8.40 37.17
C PHE A 220 49.56 8.58 36.88
N PRO A 221 49.99 9.84 36.57
CA PRO A 221 49.21 11.08 36.47
C PRO A 221 49.01 11.67 35.09
#